data_AF-M4T9B6-F1
#
_entry.id   AF-M4T9B6-F1
#
_cell.length_a   1.000
_cell.length_b   1.000
_cell.length_c   1.000
_cell.angle_alpha   90.00
_cell.angle_beta   90.00
_cell.angle_gamma   90.00
#
_symmetry.space_group_name_H-M   'P 1'
#
loop_
_entity.id
_entity.type
_entity.pdbx_description
1 polymer ?
#
loop_
_entity_poly.entity_id
_entity_poly.type
_entity_poly.pdbx_seq_one_letter_code
_entity_poly.pdbx_strand_id
1 'polypeptide(L)'
;ANMSAAPREWRLQFLKENNKAEAWDPKGKTKGKPAEWAEQWPKWPNQAEAIAGETDSEAKAKNEALQALSGTAQTLARLELASLINRTEKIVAKLNAIKNKDQKPRKQQVQELLKTALYGQADGQSDFEKDGGKASEPRNREMCKAGAKVGTAETLADVMLCLCVDGSGAAATGTQKVCADKSTNHVSHKFPLTTNGHLKTVFDELKKGCGKPGDSKTTAAEIRAALAAIRGQITIKNNDGYLGKYDTNGDCDGTSGSGFCVKYVNYALGTNGDYDKIGWVQKAEKAAELIEETAREIKTTETLTSVLETL
;
A
#
# COMPACT_ATOMS: atom_id res chain seq x y z
N ALA A 1 23.05 -19.73 22.01
CA ALA A 1 23.06 -20.92 22.88
C ALA A 1 21.68 -21.08 23.51
N ASN A 2 21.18 -22.32 23.61
CA ASN A 2 19.88 -22.61 24.20
C ASN A 2 19.97 -22.74 25.73
N MET A 3 19.13 -22.03 26.48
CA MET A 3 19.11 -22.16 27.94
C MET A 3 18.32 -23.38 28.46
N SER A 4 17.36 -23.93 27.71
CA SER A 4 16.53 -25.05 28.21
C SER A 4 17.30 -26.37 28.37
N ALA A 5 18.31 -26.60 27.54
CA ALA A 5 19.22 -27.76 27.62
C ALA A 5 20.45 -27.53 28.52
N ALA A 6 20.56 -26.33 29.11
CA ALA A 6 21.66 -26.00 29.99
C ALA A 6 21.37 -26.50 31.43
N PRO A 7 22.39 -27.03 32.14
CA PRO A 7 22.24 -27.41 33.53
C PRO A 7 21.66 -26.27 34.38
N ARG A 8 20.88 -26.60 35.40
CA ARG A 8 20.29 -25.60 36.30
C ARG A 8 21.38 -24.70 36.92
N GLU A 9 22.48 -25.31 37.34
CA GLU A 9 23.70 -24.65 37.84
C GLU A 9 24.18 -23.51 36.92
N TRP A 10 24.11 -23.74 35.60
CA TRP A 10 24.54 -22.78 34.60
C TRP A 10 23.57 -21.62 34.47
N ARG A 11 22.26 -21.91 34.38
CA ARG A 11 21.22 -20.89 34.25
C ARG A 11 21.17 -19.94 35.44
N LEU A 12 21.43 -20.44 36.65
CA LEU A 12 21.47 -19.62 37.87
C LEU A 12 22.51 -18.50 37.81
N GLN A 13 23.56 -18.63 36.98
CA GLN A 13 24.55 -17.56 36.80
C GLN A 13 24.00 -16.33 36.05
N PHE A 14 22.84 -16.46 35.40
CA PHE A 14 22.19 -15.39 34.63
C PHE A 14 20.96 -14.82 35.33
N LEU A 15 20.68 -15.26 36.57
CA LEU A 15 19.49 -14.88 37.33
C LEU A 15 19.87 -14.18 38.63
N LYS A 16 19.03 -13.23 39.02
CA LYS A 16 18.97 -12.67 40.37
C LYS A 16 18.28 -13.65 41.32
N GLU A 17 18.37 -13.40 42.63
CA GLU A 17 17.75 -14.24 43.66
C GLU A 17 16.23 -14.36 43.51
N ASN A 18 15.57 -13.37 42.90
CA ASN A 18 14.14 -13.38 42.59
C ASN A 18 13.81 -13.97 41.20
N ASN A 19 14.73 -14.74 40.60
CA ASN A 19 14.61 -15.33 39.26
C ASN A 19 14.43 -14.32 38.11
N LYS A 20 14.75 -13.03 38.33
CA LYS A 20 14.80 -12.02 37.26
C LYS A 20 16.13 -12.02 36.53
N ALA A 21 16.12 -11.63 35.26
CA ALA A 21 17.31 -11.48 34.44
C ALA A 21 18.39 -10.62 35.13
N GLU A 22 19.61 -11.14 35.18
CA GLU A 22 20.79 -10.42 35.65
C GLU A 22 21.37 -9.55 34.52
N ALA A 23 21.64 -8.29 34.81
CA ALA A 23 22.17 -7.35 33.81
C ALA A 23 23.68 -7.56 33.60
N TRP A 24 24.19 -7.21 32.42
CA TRP A 24 25.64 -7.18 32.20
C TRP A 24 26.26 -6.04 33.01
N ASP A 25 27.16 -6.37 33.92
CA ASP A 25 27.89 -5.40 34.73
C ASP A 25 29.36 -5.85 34.87
N PRO A 26 30.27 -5.33 34.03
CA PRO A 26 31.67 -5.77 34.00
C PRO A 26 32.44 -5.32 35.26
N LYS A 27 31.86 -4.45 36.09
CA LYS A 27 32.44 -4.00 37.36
C LYS A 27 31.82 -4.71 38.57
N GLY A 28 30.63 -5.27 38.43
CA GLY A 28 29.91 -6.05 39.45
C GLY A 28 29.90 -7.55 39.16
N LYS A 29 28.71 -8.16 39.10
CA LYS A 29 28.55 -9.62 39.08
C LYS A 29 29.09 -10.33 37.84
N THR A 30 29.30 -9.63 36.73
CA THR A 30 29.90 -10.21 35.51
C THR A 30 31.40 -9.96 35.39
N LYS A 31 32.02 -9.35 36.42
CA LYS A 31 33.46 -9.13 36.48
C LYS A 31 34.22 -10.46 36.33
N GLY A 32 35.18 -10.48 35.40
CA GLY A 32 36.01 -11.66 35.11
C GLY A 32 35.37 -12.71 34.20
N LYS A 33 34.15 -12.47 33.71
CA LYS A 33 33.56 -13.29 32.63
C LYS A 33 34.21 -12.93 31.28
N PRO A 34 34.25 -13.87 30.31
CA PRO A 34 34.84 -13.60 29.00
C PRO A 34 34.17 -12.42 28.31
N ALA A 35 34.96 -11.56 27.66
CA ALA A 35 34.46 -10.32 27.07
C ALA A 35 33.44 -10.58 25.95
N GLU A 36 33.65 -11.67 25.19
CA GLU A 36 32.76 -12.16 24.14
C GLU A 36 31.35 -12.53 24.65
N TRP A 37 31.16 -12.70 25.95
CA TRP A 37 29.83 -12.96 26.52
C TRP A 37 28.96 -11.71 26.56
N ALA A 38 29.55 -10.51 26.54
CA ALA A 38 28.80 -9.26 26.56
C ALA A 38 27.78 -9.18 25.41
N GLU A 39 28.12 -9.71 24.23
CA GLU A 39 27.24 -9.72 23.05
C GLU A 39 26.04 -10.67 23.18
N GLN A 40 26.18 -11.75 23.95
CA GLN A 40 25.15 -12.77 24.14
C GLN A 40 24.32 -12.52 25.41
N TRP A 41 24.83 -11.70 26.32
CA TRP A 41 24.19 -11.35 27.59
C TRP A 41 22.82 -10.66 27.47
N PRO A 42 22.43 -9.98 26.36
CA PRO A 42 21.04 -9.55 26.19
C PRO A 42 20.05 -10.70 25.98
N LYS A 43 20.51 -11.89 25.56
CA LYS A 43 19.64 -13.04 25.24
C LYS A 43 19.58 -14.06 26.38
N TRP A 44 20.74 -14.38 26.97
CA TRP A 44 20.89 -15.47 27.95
C TRP A 44 20.09 -15.30 29.26
N PRO A 45 20.15 -14.17 29.97
CA PRO A 45 19.35 -13.90 31.17
C PRO A 45 17.86 -13.88 30.90
N ASN A 46 17.43 -13.31 29.77
CA ASN A 46 16.02 -13.27 29.39
C ASN A 46 15.46 -14.68 29.14
N GLN A 47 16.22 -15.55 28.48
CA GLN A 47 15.84 -16.96 28.31
C GLN A 47 15.84 -17.71 29.65
N ALA A 48 16.82 -17.46 30.52
CA ALA A 48 16.86 -18.07 31.85
C ALA A 48 15.67 -17.64 32.71
N GLU A 49 15.30 -16.35 32.68
CA GLU A 49 14.14 -15.81 33.40
C GLU A 49 12.84 -16.42 32.88
N ALA A 50 12.68 -16.53 31.55
CA ALA A 50 11.50 -17.15 30.94
C ALA A 50 11.35 -18.61 31.39
N ILE A 51 12.44 -19.39 31.40
CA ILE A 51 12.39 -20.79 31.86
C ILE A 51 12.09 -20.87 33.37
N ALA A 52 12.64 -19.97 34.18
CA ALA A 52 12.40 -19.96 35.63
C ALA A 52 10.97 -19.51 35.98
N GLY A 53 10.40 -18.62 35.16
CA GLY A 53 9.05 -18.10 35.30
C GLY A 53 7.97 -18.90 34.57
N GLU A 54 8.33 -20.01 33.90
CA GLU A 54 7.38 -20.85 33.16
C GLU A 54 6.27 -21.32 34.10
N THR A 55 5.02 -21.23 33.66
CA THR A 55 3.85 -21.64 34.46
C THR A 55 3.13 -22.82 33.85
N ASP A 56 3.34 -23.09 32.56
CA ASP A 56 2.79 -24.25 31.88
C ASP A 56 3.45 -25.55 32.40
N SER A 57 2.60 -26.50 32.83
CA SER A 57 3.06 -27.73 33.48
C SER A 57 3.72 -28.69 32.49
N GLU A 58 3.28 -28.70 31.23
CA GLU A 58 3.87 -29.53 30.18
C GLU A 58 5.24 -28.99 29.76
N ALA A 59 5.37 -27.68 29.57
CA ALA A 59 6.63 -27.02 29.28
C ALA A 59 7.66 -27.19 30.41
N LYS A 60 7.22 -27.08 31.67
CA LYS A 60 8.05 -27.41 32.85
C LYS A 60 8.57 -28.84 32.80
N ALA A 61 7.67 -29.82 32.61
CA ALA A 61 8.04 -31.22 32.55
C ALA A 61 9.05 -31.51 31.42
N LYS A 62 8.87 -30.91 30.24
CA LYS A 62 9.82 -31.02 29.11
C LYS A 62 11.19 -30.43 29.46
N ASN A 63 11.22 -29.25 30.09
CA ASN A 63 12.47 -28.63 30.54
C ASN A 63 13.19 -29.48 31.59
N GLU A 64 12.47 -30.08 32.53
CA GLU A 64 13.02 -30.98 33.54
C GLU A 64 13.54 -32.29 32.93
N ALA A 65 12.79 -32.88 31.99
CA ALA A 65 13.22 -34.07 31.26
C ALA A 65 14.53 -33.83 30.48
N LEU A 66 14.67 -32.67 29.83
CA LEU A 66 15.92 -32.26 29.17
C LEU A 66 17.08 -32.09 30.14
N GLN A 67 16.82 -31.61 31.35
CA GLN A 67 17.83 -31.44 32.40
C GLN A 67 18.28 -32.77 33.01
N ALA A 68 17.40 -33.77 33.05
CA ALA A 68 17.71 -35.09 33.58
C ALA A 68 18.62 -35.92 32.65
N LEU A 69 18.77 -35.52 31.39
CA LEU A 69 19.66 -36.19 30.44
C LEU A 69 21.12 -36.06 30.85
N SER A 70 21.88 -37.16 30.73
CA SER A 70 23.31 -37.22 30.98
C SER A 70 24.04 -38.00 29.89
N GLY A 71 25.38 -37.89 29.86
CA GLY A 71 26.23 -38.61 28.91
C GLY A 71 25.86 -38.36 27.44
N THR A 72 25.87 -39.42 26.63
CA THR A 72 25.60 -39.36 25.19
C THR A 72 24.21 -38.81 24.85
N ALA A 73 23.19 -39.11 25.67
CA ALA A 73 21.82 -38.64 25.44
C ALA A 73 21.70 -37.12 25.57
N GLN A 74 22.42 -36.53 26.54
CA GLN A 74 22.49 -35.07 26.70
C GLN A 74 23.17 -34.40 25.50
N THR A 75 24.27 -34.98 25.02
CA THR A 75 24.99 -34.46 23.85
C THR A 75 24.10 -34.49 22.59
N LEU A 76 23.39 -35.59 22.36
CA LEU A 76 22.49 -35.71 21.22
C LEU A 76 21.32 -34.70 21.31
N ALA A 77 20.68 -34.58 22.47
CA ALA A 77 19.60 -33.62 22.67
C ALA A 77 20.06 -32.17 22.45
N ARG A 78 21.27 -31.81 22.88
CA ARG A 78 21.86 -30.48 22.63
C ARG A 78 22.10 -30.24 21.14
N LEU A 79 22.57 -31.24 20.39
CA LEU A 79 22.78 -31.12 18.95
C LEU A 79 21.46 -30.94 18.20
N GLU A 80 20.42 -31.72 18.56
CA GLU A 80 19.10 -31.59 17.96
C GLU A 80 18.46 -30.22 18.28
N LEU A 81 18.52 -29.78 19.54
CA LEU A 81 18.03 -28.45 19.93
C LEU A 81 18.81 -27.31 19.25
N ALA A 82 20.11 -27.46 19.07
CA ALA A 82 20.92 -26.48 18.32
C ALA A 82 20.48 -26.42 16.84
N SER A 83 20.18 -27.57 16.23
CA SER A 83 19.65 -27.66 14.87
C SER A 83 18.28 -26.97 14.75
N LEU A 84 17.36 -27.26 15.68
CA LEU A 84 16.04 -26.63 15.73
C LEU A 84 16.14 -25.11 15.93
N ILE A 85 16.98 -24.64 16.86
CA ILE A 85 17.16 -23.21 17.11
C ILE A 85 17.73 -22.49 15.91
N ASN A 86 18.71 -23.08 15.20
CA ASN A 86 19.24 -22.46 13.99
C ASN A 86 18.17 -22.33 12.90
N ARG A 87 17.25 -23.29 12.79
CA ARG A 87 16.08 -23.19 11.89
C ARG A 87 15.13 -22.09 12.33
N THR A 88 14.81 -22.04 13.62
CA THR A 88 13.93 -21.02 14.22
C THR A 88 14.51 -19.61 14.09
N GLU A 89 15.80 -19.40 14.31
CA GLU A 89 16.47 -18.10 14.17
C GLU A 89 16.33 -17.54 12.74
N LYS A 90 16.48 -18.40 11.72
CA LYS A 90 16.26 -18.00 10.32
C LYS A 90 14.81 -17.61 10.05
N ILE A 91 13.85 -18.32 10.64
CA ILE A 91 12.43 -18.01 10.50
C ILE A 91 12.09 -16.70 11.21
N VAL A 92 12.53 -16.51 12.45
CA VAL A 92 12.35 -15.29 13.23
C VAL A 92 12.98 -14.08 12.53
N ALA A 93 14.16 -14.25 11.92
CA ALA A 93 14.79 -13.19 11.12
C ALA A 93 13.91 -12.78 9.93
N LYS A 94 13.30 -13.73 9.21
CA LYS A 94 12.37 -13.45 8.11
C LYS A 94 11.10 -12.74 8.60
N LEU A 95 10.52 -13.19 9.72
CA LEU A 95 9.35 -12.55 10.33
C LEU A 95 9.65 -11.10 10.75
N ASN A 96 10.81 -10.87 11.36
CA ASN A 96 11.25 -9.51 11.72
C ASN A 96 11.48 -8.63 10.49
N ALA A 97 12.03 -9.18 9.40
CA ALA A 97 12.18 -8.45 8.15
C ALA A 97 10.82 -8.01 7.56
N ILE A 98 9.79 -8.86 7.64
CA ILE A 98 8.42 -8.51 7.24
C ILE A 98 7.84 -7.43 8.16
N LYS A 99 7.98 -7.59 9.49
CA LYS A 99 7.47 -6.63 10.49
C LYS A 99 8.09 -5.24 10.37
N ASN A 100 9.34 -5.16 9.93
CA ASN A 100 10.09 -3.92 9.85
C ASN A 100 9.96 -3.19 8.50
N LYS A 101 9.24 -3.75 7.52
CA LYS A 101 8.91 -3.03 6.27
C LYS A 101 7.88 -1.94 6.57
N ASP A 102 8.22 -0.70 6.19
CA ASP A 102 7.41 0.53 6.28
C ASP A 102 6.59 0.73 7.57
N GLN A 103 6.98 1.74 8.38
CA GLN A 103 6.25 2.08 9.60
C GLN A 103 4.80 2.58 9.35
N LYS A 104 4.50 3.00 8.11
CA LYS A 104 3.19 3.48 7.74
C LYS A 104 2.25 2.32 7.41
N PRO A 105 1.05 2.25 7.99
CA PRO A 105 0.10 1.17 7.70
C PRO A 105 -0.13 1.02 6.19
N ARG A 106 0.06 -0.19 5.65
CA ARG A 106 -0.15 -0.50 4.21
C ARG A 106 -1.49 -0.02 3.69
N LYS A 107 -2.56 -0.15 4.49
CA LYS A 107 -3.89 0.39 4.18
C LYS A 107 -3.87 1.89 3.88
N GLN A 108 -3.16 2.68 4.70
CA GLN A 108 -3.04 4.12 4.52
C GLN A 108 -2.28 4.45 3.24
N GLN A 109 -1.19 3.73 2.95
CA GLN A 109 -0.42 3.91 1.72
C GLN A 109 -1.26 3.63 0.46
N VAL A 110 -2.05 2.56 0.45
CA VAL A 110 -2.99 2.25 -0.65
C VAL A 110 -4.00 3.37 -0.83
N GLN A 111 -4.60 3.86 0.26
CA GLN A 111 -5.56 4.96 0.20
C GLN A 111 -4.94 6.24 -0.37
N GLU A 112 -3.72 6.57 0.03
CA GLU A 112 -3.01 7.75 -0.46
C GLU A 112 -2.64 7.64 -1.94
N LEU A 113 -2.24 6.46 -2.40
CA LEU A 113 -1.97 6.21 -3.82
C LEU A 113 -3.24 6.40 -4.66
N LEU A 114 -4.37 5.82 -4.22
CA LEU A 114 -5.66 5.96 -4.92
C LEU A 114 -6.19 7.40 -4.88
N LYS A 115 -6.06 8.10 -3.75
CA LYS A 115 -6.38 9.53 -3.66
C LYS A 115 -5.50 10.36 -4.58
N THR A 116 -4.21 10.08 -4.64
CA THR A 116 -3.29 10.78 -5.55
C THR A 116 -3.64 10.50 -7.01
N ALA A 117 -4.03 9.27 -7.36
CA ALA A 117 -4.52 8.94 -8.70
C ALA A 117 -5.76 9.76 -9.07
N LEU A 118 -6.72 9.86 -8.15
CA LEU A 118 -7.98 10.55 -8.39
C LEU A 118 -7.84 12.07 -8.37
N TYR A 119 -7.12 12.61 -7.41
CA TYR A 119 -7.13 14.03 -7.04
C TYR A 119 -5.78 14.74 -7.18
N GLY A 120 -4.71 14.01 -7.45
CA GLY A 120 -3.34 14.54 -7.50
C GLY A 120 -2.69 14.75 -6.13
N GLN A 121 -3.43 14.58 -5.03
CA GLN A 121 -2.94 14.76 -3.66
C GLN A 121 -3.41 13.63 -2.73
N ALA A 122 -2.61 13.33 -1.72
CA ALA A 122 -2.81 12.19 -0.81
C ALA A 122 -3.58 12.56 0.47
N ASP A 123 -3.52 13.82 0.88
CA ASP A 123 -3.94 14.33 2.20
C ASP A 123 -5.43 14.70 2.28
N GLY A 124 -6.18 14.58 1.19
CA GLY A 124 -7.59 15.00 1.14
C GLY A 124 -7.77 16.51 1.02
N GLN A 125 -6.70 17.26 0.76
CA GLN A 125 -6.72 18.71 0.59
C GLN A 125 -6.61 19.12 -0.88
N SER A 126 -7.01 18.24 -1.80
CA SER A 126 -6.96 18.54 -3.22
C SER A 126 -7.89 19.69 -3.62
N ASP A 127 -7.65 20.28 -4.79
CA ASP A 127 -8.53 21.30 -5.36
C ASP A 127 -9.97 20.80 -5.61
N PHE A 128 -10.17 19.48 -5.64
CA PHE A 128 -11.47 18.83 -5.76
C PHE A 128 -12.19 18.64 -4.42
N GLU A 129 -11.44 18.72 -3.31
CA GLU A 129 -11.94 18.45 -1.96
C GLU A 129 -12.08 19.71 -1.11
N LYS A 130 -11.28 20.75 -1.38
CA LYS A 130 -11.33 22.03 -0.66
C LYS A 130 -12.62 22.81 -0.89
N ASP A 131 -13.31 23.16 0.19
CA ASP A 131 -14.50 24.02 0.16
C ASP A 131 -14.14 25.48 -0.12
N GLY A 132 -14.89 26.15 -1.01
CA GLY A 132 -14.80 27.60 -1.25
C GLY A 132 -13.45 28.13 -1.75
N GLY A 133 -12.45 27.25 -1.91
CA GLY A 133 -11.12 27.57 -2.36
C GLY A 133 -11.07 27.83 -3.86
N LYS A 134 -10.12 28.67 -4.28
CA LYS A 134 -9.72 28.75 -5.68
C LYS A 134 -8.87 27.53 -5.99
N ALA A 135 -9.12 26.91 -7.14
CA ALA A 135 -8.25 25.88 -7.67
C ALA A 135 -6.84 26.47 -7.86
N SER A 136 -5.80 25.72 -7.48
CA SER A 136 -4.40 26.18 -7.53
C SER A 136 -3.96 26.62 -8.93
N GLU A 137 -4.47 25.93 -9.96
CA GLU A 137 -4.26 26.22 -11.36
C GLU A 137 -5.61 26.32 -12.11
N PRO A 138 -5.73 27.14 -13.17
CA PRO A 138 -6.93 27.20 -13.98
C PRO A 138 -7.29 25.86 -14.62
N ARG A 139 -8.53 25.39 -14.43
CA ARG A 139 -9.08 24.27 -15.19
C ARG A 139 -9.76 24.84 -16.41
N ASN A 140 -8.98 25.04 -17.47
CA ASN A 140 -9.45 25.47 -18.78
C ASN A 140 -9.62 24.27 -19.70
N ARG A 141 -10.45 24.37 -20.74
CA ARG A 141 -10.78 23.23 -21.59
C ARG A 141 -9.57 22.68 -22.35
N GLU A 142 -8.57 23.50 -22.62
CA GLU A 142 -7.35 23.16 -23.35
C GLU A 142 -6.57 22.02 -22.70
N MET A 143 -6.68 21.83 -21.38
CA MET A 143 -6.06 20.69 -20.69
C MET A 143 -6.49 19.34 -21.29
N CYS A 144 -7.71 19.25 -21.83
CA CYS A 144 -8.24 18.04 -22.43
C CYS A 144 -7.53 17.66 -23.73
N LYS A 145 -6.78 18.60 -24.34
CA LYS A 145 -5.91 18.34 -25.50
C LYS A 145 -4.55 17.73 -25.11
N ALA A 146 -4.24 17.73 -23.81
CA ALA A 146 -2.92 17.42 -23.26
C ALA A 146 -3.01 16.40 -22.11
N GLY A 147 -3.80 15.34 -22.28
CA GLY A 147 -3.92 14.26 -21.30
C GLY A 147 -4.66 14.66 -20.02
N ALA A 148 -5.43 15.76 -20.04
CA ALA A 148 -6.04 16.37 -18.86
C ALA A 148 -5.01 16.80 -17.80
N LYS A 149 -3.81 17.19 -18.24
CA LYS A 149 -2.75 17.66 -17.34
C LYS A 149 -3.01 19.07 -16.84
N VAL A 150 -2.80 19.28 -15.54
CA VAL A 150 -2.83 20.58 -14.88
C VAL A 150 -1.54 20.75 -14.10
N GLY A 151 -0.67 21.65 -14.57
CA GLY A 151 0.69 21.74 -14.07
C GLY A 151 1.42 20.40 -14.24
N THR A 152 1.88 19.81 -13.15
CA THR A 152 2.53 18.49 -13.13
C THR A 152 1.58 17.33 -12.80
N ALA A 153 0.31 17.63 -12.49
CA ALA A 153 -0.68 16.62 -12.11
C ALA A 153 -1.42 16.08 -13.35
N GLU A 154 -1.65 14.77 -13.35
CA GLU A 154 -2.44 14.07 -14.36
C GLU A 154 -3.41 13.15 -13.62
N THR A 155 -4.59 13.69 -13.30
CA THR A 155 -5.53 13.06 -12.36
C THR A 155 -6.73 12.46 -13.08
N LEU A 156 -7.34 11.42 -12.49
CA LEU A 156 -8.55 10.85 -13.05
C LEU A 156 -9.76 11.81 -12.92
N ALA A 157 -9.78 12.67 -11.90
CA ALA A 157 -10.82 13.67 -11.75
C ALA A 157 -10.79 14.71 -12.88
N ASP A 158 -9.60 15.18 -13.27
CA ASP A 158 -9.42 16.06 -14.43
C ASP A 158 -9.85 15.39 -15.74
N VAL A 159 -9.57 14.08 -15.90
CA VAL A 159 -10.09 13.28 -17.02
C VAL A 159 -11.63 13.27 -17.01
N MET A 160 -12.28 13.06 -15.87
CA MET A 160 -13.74 13.09 -15.76
C MET A 160 -14.31 14.45 -16.16
N LEU A 161 -13.66 15.56 -15.80
CA LEU A 161 -14.11 16.89 -16.22
C LEU A 161 -14.10 17.01 -17.75
N CYS A 162 -13.02 16.57 -18.41
CA CYS A 162 -12.90 16.61 -19.87
C CYS A 162 -13.96 15.78 -20.60
N LEU A 163 -14.34 14.65 -20.01
CA LEU A 163 -15.35 13.75 -20.56
C LEU A 163 -16.78 14.23 -20.34
N CYS A 164 -17.04 15.02 -19.30
CA CYS A 164 -18.41 15.26 -18.83
C CYS A 164 -18.83 16.73 -18.79
N VAL A 165 -17.90 17.68 -18.72
CA VAL A 165 -18.22 19.11 -18.55
C VAL A 165 -18.17 19.82 -19.90
N ASP A 166 -19.13 20.70 -20.16
CA ASP A 166 -19.19 21.51 -21.39
C ASP A 166 -18.03 22.52 -21.50
N GLY A 167 -17.66 22.86 -22.74
CA GLY A 167 -16.74 23.96 -23.04
C GLY A 167 -17.35 25.36 -22.80
N SER A 168 -16.56 26.41 -22.99
CA SER A 168 -16.95 27.81 -22.78
C SER A 168 -17.80 28.42 -23.92
N GLY A 169 -18.30 27.60 -24.85
CA GLY A 169 -19.12 28.02 -25.99
C GLY A 169 -20.61 27.70 -25.86
N ALA A 170 -21.39 27.97 -26.92
CA ALA A 170 -22.75 27.47 -27.02
C ALA A 170 -22.75 25.95 -26.86
N ALA A 171 -23.52 25.43 -25.89
CA ALA A 171 -23.65 23.99 -25.73
C ALA A 171 -24.21 23.40 -27.01
N ALA A 172 -23.55 22.35 -27.49
CA ALA A 172 -24.12 21.52 -28.53
C ALA A 172 -25.49 20.99 -28.10
N THR A 173 -26.38 20.74 -29.07
CA THR A 173 -27.63 20.06 -28.77
C THR A 173 -27.33 18.67 -28.18
N GLY A 174 -27.90 18.38 -27.01
CA GLY A 174 -27.75 17.07 -26.37
C GLY A 174 -26.58 16.91 -25.39
N THR A 175 -25.85 17.96 -25.03
CA THR A 175 -24.79 17.86 -24.00
C THR A 175 -25.29 17.39 -22.63
N GLN A 176 -26.57 17.64 -22.33
CA GLN A 176 -27.29 17.08 -21.18
C GLN A 176 -27.33 15.54 -21.13
N LYS A 177 -26.97 14.85 -22.22
CA LYS A 177 -26.84 13.40 -22.31
C LYS A 177 -25.39 12.88 -22.17
N VAL A 178 -24.42 13.77 -22.02
CA VAL A 178 -23.01 13.41 -21.85
C VAL A 178 -22.79 12.99 -20.39
N CYS A 179 -22.20 11.83 -20.15
CA CYS A 179 -21.98 11.20 -18.84
C CYS A 179 -23.24 10.96 -17.95
N ALA A 180 -24.41 11.45 -18.34
CA ALA A 180 -25.67 11.25 -17.65
C ALA A 180 -26.83 11.34 -18.65
N ASP A 181 -27.89 10.56 -18.52
CA ASP A 181 -29.09 10.69 -19.36
C ASP A 181 -30.11 11.63 -18.70
N LYS A 182 -29.91 12.95 -18.86
CA LYS A 182 -30.76 13.99 -18.27
C LYS A 182 -31.43 14.85 -19.33
N SER A 183 -32.59 15.41 -18.99
CA SER A 183 -33.33 16.40 -19.78
C SER A 183 -32.88 17.84 -19.52
N THR A 184 -31.97 18.05 -18.56
CA THR A 184 -31.36 19.33 -18.19
C THR A 184 -29.87 19.13 -17.99
N ASN A 185 -29.10 20.21 -17.88
CA ASN A 185 -27.68 20.13 -17.54
C ASN A 185 -27.47 19.29 -16.26
N HIS A 186 -26.55 18.33 -16.32
CA HIS A 186 -26.25 17.44 -15.20
C HIS A 186 -25.17 18.01 -14.26
N VAL A 187 -24.50 19.09 -14.67
CA VAL A 187 -23.56 19.90 -13.87
C VAL A 187 -23.96 21.38 -13.93
N SER A 188 -23.65 22.12 -12.85
CA SER A 188 -24.05 23.52 -12.66
C SER A 188 -23.11 24.55 -13.32
N HIS A 189 -21.87 24.16 -13.60
CA HIS A 189 -20.87 25.03 -14.21
C HIS A 189 -20.15 24.36 -15.39
N LYS A 190 -19.61 25.21 -16.28
CA LYS A 190 -18.89 24.81 -17.49
C LYS A 190 -17.43 25.24 -17.39
N PHE A 191 -16.59 24.74 -18.28
CA PHE A 191 -15.26 25.29 -18.47
C PHE A 191 -15.33 26.78 -18.89
N PRO A 192 -14.37 27.62 -18.46
CA PRO A 192 -13.30 27.32 -17.50
C PRO A 192 -13.81 27.31 -16.04
N LEU A 193 -13.33 26.36 -15.23
CA LEU A 193 -13.68 26.22 -13.81
C LEU A 193 -12.70 27.01 -12.94
N THR A 194 -12.66 28.33 -13.11
CA THR A 194 -11.68 29.23 -12.47
C THR A 194 -12.23 29.99 -11.26
N THR A 195 -13.55 30.02 -11.09
CA THR A 195 -14.22 30.62 -9.94
C THR A 195 -14.12 29.71 -8.72
N ASN A 196 -13.95 30.33 -7.54
CA ASN A 196 -13.89 29.65 -6.26
C ASN A 196 -15.07 28.68 -6.07
N GLY A 197 -14.76 27.46 -5.62
CA GLY A 197 -15.77 26.44 -5.35
C GLY A 197 -16.37 25.73 -6.57
N HIS A 198 -16.36 26.33 -7.78
CA HIS A 198 -16.98 25.72 -8.97
C HIS A 198 -16.40 24.33 -9.29
N LEU A 199 -15.07 24.17 -9.18
CA LEU A 199 -14.40 22.90 -9.46
C LEU A 199 -14.93 21.77 -8.58
N LYS A 200 -14.96 21.99 -7.26
CA LYS A 200 -15.48 21.03 -6.29
C LYS A 200 -16.96 20.76 -6.52
N THR A 201 -17.77 21.80 -6.70
CA THR A 201 -19.22 21.67 -6.94
C THR A 201 -19.50 20.79 -8.15
N VAL A 202 -18.86 21.07 -9.29
CA VAL A 202 -19.03 20.27 -10.52
C VAL A 202 -18.56 18.84 -10.31
N PHE A 203 -17.39 18.64 -9.68
CA PHE A 203 -16.88 17.30 -9.46
C PHE A 203 -17.77 16.46 -8.51
N ASP A 204 -18.33 17.08 -7.47
CA ASP A 204 -19.28 16.42 -6.58
C ASP A 204 -20.61 16.09 -7.29
N GLU A 205 -21.05 16.92 -8.23
CA GLU A 205 -22.22 16.62 -9.08
C GLU A 205 -21.94 15.40 -9.98
N LEU A 206 -20.77 15.33 -10.61
CA LEU A 206 -20.36 14.17 -11.42
C LEU A 206 -20.31 12.89 -10.58
N LYS A 207 -19.75 12.96 -9.37
CA LYS A 207 -19.68 11.82 -8.44
C LYS A 207 -21.04 11.26 -8.06
N LYS A 208 -22.09 12.09 -8.00
CA LYS A 208 -23.47 11.60 -7.73
C LYS A 208 -23.99 10.69 -8.83
N GLY A 209 -23.45 10.77 -10.04
CA GLY A 209 -23.76 9.87 -11.14
C GLY A 209 -23.05 8.52 -11.07
N CYS A 210 -22.00 8.39 -10.24
CA CYS A 210 -21.31 7.12 -10.05
C CYS A 210 -22.16 6.12 -9.25
N GLY A 211 -21.99 4.83 -9.54
CA GLY A 211 -22.59 3.77 -8.75
C GLY A 211 -22.21 3.87 -7.27
N LYS A 212 -23.12 3.46 -6.38
CA LYS A 212 -22.81 3.39 -4.95
C LYS A 212 -21.65 2.41 -4.73
N PRO A 213 -20.72 2.72 -3.81
CA PRO A 213 -19.73 1.73 -3.39
C PRO A 213 -20.46 0.46 -2.92
N GLY A 214 -20.06 -0.70 -3.44
CA GLY A 214 -20.50 -1.97 -2.90
C GLY A 214 -19.79 -2.28 -1.57
N ASP A 215 -20.20 -3.36 -0.93
CA ASP A 215 -19.60 -3.82 0.33
C ASP A 215 -18.25 -4.56 0.13
N SER A 216 -17.83 -4.80 -1.11
CA SER A 216 -16.59 -5.51 -1.42
C SER A 216 -15.36 -4.67 -1.11
N LYS A 217 -14.32 -5.34 -0.58
CA LYS A 217 -13.01 -4.72 -0.40
C LYS A 217 -12.32 -4.59 -1.76
N THR A 218 -11.82 -3.41 -2.08
CA THR A 218 -11.02 -3.19 -3.28
C THR A 218 -9.81 -4.13 -3.32
N THR A 219 -9.68 -4.87 -4.43
CA THR A 219 -8.59 -5.80 -4.71
C THR A 219 -7.68 -5.27 -5.80
N ALA A 220 -6.45 -5.80 -5.88
CA ALA A 220 -5.53 -5.50 -6.98
C ALA A 220 -6.12 -5.89 -8.35
N ALA A 221 -6.84 -7.02 -8.41
CA ALA A 221 -7.48 -7.49 -9.63
C ALA A 221 -8.57 -6.54 -10.13
N GLU A 222 -9.41 -6.01 -9.22
CA GLU A 222 -10.45 -5.03 -9.58
C GLU A 222 -9.85 -3.72 -10.09
N ILE A 223 -8.77 -3.23 -9.45
CA ILE A 223 -8.07 -2.02 -9.92
C ILE A 223 -7.54 -2.24 -11.33
N ARG A 224 -6.81 -3.34 -11.58
CA ARG A 224 -6.27 -3.64 -12.92
C ARG A 224 -7.34 -3.89 -13.96
N ALA A 225 -8.45 -4.53 -13.59
CA ALA A 225 -9.59 -4.71 -14.48
C ALA A 225 -10.19 -3.36 -14.88
N ALA A 226 -10.34 -2.43 -13.94
CA ALA A 226 -10.81 -1.07 -14.24
C ALA A 226 -9.82 -0.32 -15.15
N LEU A 227 -8.51 -0.40 -14.87
CA LEU A 227 -7.47 0.21 -15.73
C LEU A 227 -7.50 -0.37 -17.15
N ALA A 228 -7.63 -1.69 -17.29
CA ALA A 228 -7.72 -2.35 -18.59
C ALA A 228 -9.00 -1.98 -19.33
N ALA A 229 -10.13 -1.87 -18.63
CA ALA A 229 -11.40 -1.44 -19.21
C ALA A 229 -11.31 -0.02 -19.77
N ILE A 230 -10.74 0.93 -19.00
CA ILE A 230 -10.53 2.31 -19.48
C ILE A 230 -9.56 2.34 -20.67
N ARG A 231 -8.45 1.58 -20.60
CA ARG A 231 -7.51 1.45 -21.72
C ARG A 231 -8.21 0.99 -22.99
N GLY A 232 -9.11 0.01 -22.89
CA GLY A 232 -9.89 -0.51 -24.01
C GLY A 232 -10.87 0.50 -24.63
N GLN A 233 -11.16 1.61 -23.95
CA GLN A 233 -11.97 2.71 -24.49
C GLN A 233 -11.13 3.78 -25.23
N ILE A 234 -9.79 3.67 -25.21
CA ILE A 234 -8.92 4.60 -25.91
C ILE A 234 -8.89 4.24 -27.39
N THR A 235 -9.35 5.17 -28.23
CA THR A 235 -9.26 5.05 -29.69
C THR A 235 -8.02 5.76 -30.19
N ILE A 236 -7.28 5.12 -31.10
CA ILE A 236 -6.09 5.72 -31.72
C ILE A 236 -6.50 6.36 -33.05
N LYS A 237 -6.07 7.60 -33.27
CA LYS A 237 -6.15 8.28 -34.56
C LYS A 237 -4.81 8.95 -34.85
N ASN A 238 -4.23 8.62 -36.01
CA ASN A 238 -2.84 8.95 -36.32
C ASN A 238 -1.91 8.39 -35.22
N ASN A 239 -1.25 9.27 -34.48
CA ASN A 239 -0.33 8.94 -33.39
C ASN A 239 -0.92 9.24 -32.00
N ASP A 240 -2.12 9.81 -31.94
CA ASP A 240 -2.73 10.30 -30.70
C ASP A 240 -3.80 9.33 -30.22
N GLY A 241 -3.93 9.23 -28.89
CA GLY A 241 -4.94 8.42 -28.23
C GLY A 241 -6.09 9.29 -27.74
N TYR A 242 -7.31 8.80 -27.84
CA TYR A 242 -8.52 9.52 -27.48
C TYR A 242 -9.38 8.69 -26.54
N LEU A 243 -9.55 9.16 -25.30
CA LEU A 243 -10.55 8.61 -24.39
C LEU A 243 -11.83 9.45 -24.49
N GLY A 244 -12.98 8.82 -24.69
CA GLY A 244 -14.26 9.50 -24.89
C GLY A 244 -14.61 9.72 -26.36
N LYS A 245 -15.72 10.41 -26.62
CA LYS A 245 -16.20 10.68 -27.98
C LYS A 245 -15.45 11.88 -28.54
N TYR A 246 -14.66 11.68 -29.58
CA TYR A 246 -14.07 12.76 -30.36
C TYR A 246 -14.80 12.88 -31.72
N ASP A 247 -14.92 14.10 -32.23
CA ASP A 247 -15.50 14.39 -33.54
C ASP A 247 -14.40 14.75 -34.56
N THR A 248 -14.78 15.24 -35.74
CA THR A 248 -13.92 15.35 -36.94
C THR A 248 -12.50 15.90 -36.69
N ASN A 249 -12.34 16.98 -35.90
CA ASN A 249 -11.03 17.60 -35.64
C ASN A 249 -10.21 16.93 -34.51
N GLY A 250 -10.85 16.17 -33.60
CA GLY A 250 -10.18 15.57 -32.44
C GLY A 250 -9.59 16.59 -31.47
N ASP A 251 -10.19 17.77 -31.34
CA ASP A 251 -9.69 18.86 -30.47
C ASP A 251 -10.23 18.80 -29.03
N CYS A 252 -11.19 17.93 -28.71
CA CYS A 252 -11.70 17.75 -27.34
C CYS A 252 -12.14 19.05 -26.64
N ASP A 253 -12.69 20.02 -27.38
CA ASP A 253 -13.15 21.32 -26.89
C ASP A 253 -14.58 21.28 -26.27
N GLY A 254 -15.27 20.15 -26.34
CA GLY A 254 -16.60 19.96 -25.73
C GLY A 254 -17.74 20.61 -26.48
N THR A 255 -17.53 20.90 -27.75
CA THR A 255 -18.58 21.26 -28.69
C THR A 255 -18.97 20.04 -29.54
N SER A 256 -20.09 20.14 -30.26
CA SER A 256 -20.54 19.13 -31.22
C SER A 256 -19.54 18.91 -32.36
N GLY A 257 -18.62 19.83 -32.59
CA GLY A 257 -17.64 19.76 -33.66
C GLY A 257 -16.33 19.05 -33.29
N SER A 258 -16.04 18.89 -31.98
CA SER A 258 -14.76 18.31 -31.52
C SER A 258 -14.89 17.14 -30.55
N GLY A 259 -16.02 17.06 -29.83
CA GLY A 259 -16.33 15.99 -28.90
C GLY A 259 -15.92 16.24 -27.45
N PHE A 260 -16.35 15.30 -26.60
CA PHE A 260 -16.07 15.21 -25.18
C PHE A 260 -15.06 14.09 -24.96
N CYS A 261 -13.78 14.46 -24.96
CA CYS A 261 -12.68 13.53 -24.92
C CYS A 261 -11.47 14.07 -24.15
N VAL A 262 -10.53 13.18 -23.90
CA VAL A 262 -9.15 13.50 -23.55
C VAL A 262 -8.25 13.01 -24.67
N LYS A 263 -7.42 13.91 -25.19
CA LYS A 263 -6.37 13.60 -26.16
C LYS A 263 -5.04 13.34 -25.45
N TYR A 264 -4.47 12.18 -25.68
CA TYR A 264 -3.12 11.79 -25.30
C TYR A 264 -2.21 11.91 -26.53
N VAL A 265 -1.43 12.99 -26.56
CA VAL A 265 -0.54 13.28 -27.69
C VAL A 265 0.55 12.20 -27.78
N ASN A 266 0.83 11.72 -29.00
CA ASN A 266 1.86 10.72 -29.28
C ASN A 266 1.66 9.38 -28.56
N TYR A 267 0.44 9.06 -28.15
CA TYR A 267 0.08 7.82 -27.44
C TYR A 267 0.53 6.53 -28.14
N ALA A 268 0.52 6.52 -29.48
CA ALA A 268 0.84 5.35 -30.29
C ALA A 268 2.26 5.38 -30.89
N LEU A 269 3.11 6.35 -30.50
CA LEU A 269 4.49 6.44 -30.96
C LEU A 269 5.47 5.62 -30.10
N GLY A 270 4.98 4.81 -29.15
CA GLY A 270 5.76 3.93 -28.31
C GLY A 270 5.16 2.53 -28.16
N THR A 271 5.97 1.61 -27.63
CA THR A 271 5.52 0.31 -27.09
C THR A 271 4.35 0.51 -26.12
N ASN A 272 3.57 -0.54 -25.84
CA ASN A 272 2.41 -0.59 -24.92
C ASN A 272 2.49 0.17 -23.56
N GLY A 273 3.64 0.72 -23.15
CA GLY A 273 3.88 1.45 -21.91
C GLY A 273 3.55 2.94 -21.90
N ASP A 274 3.02 3.55 -22.97
CA ASP A 274 2.61 4.96 -22.91
C ASP A 274 1.33 5.18 -22.08
N TYR A 275 0.44 4.19 -22.04
CA TYR A 275 -0.67 4.17 -21.08
C TYR A 275 -0.18 4.08 -19.63
N ASP A 276 0.80 3.22 -19.38
CA ASP A 276 1.35 2.99 -18.05
C ASP A 276 2.21 4.18 -17.56
N LYS A 277 2.47 5.17 -18.41
CA LYS A 277 3.13 6.44 -18.05
C LYS A 277 2.17 7.52 -17.57
N ILE A 278 0.86 7.35 -17.80
CA ILE A 278 -0.16 8.31 -17.37
C ILE A 278 -0.18 8.36 -15.83
N GLY A 279 -0.14 9.56 -15.26
CA GLY A 279 0.05 9.76 -13.82
C GLY A 279 -0.95 9.00 -12.94
N TRP A 280 -2.25 9.09 -13.23
CA TRP A 280 -3.28 8.38 -12.47
C TRP A 280 -3.22 6.85 -12.65
N VAL A 281 -2.82 6.37 -13.84
CA VAL A 281 -2.60 4.93 -14.10
C VAL A 281 -1.46 4.40 -13.24
N GLN A 282 -0.32 5.09 -13.24
CA GLN A 282 0.85 4.71 -12.42
C GLN A 282 0.52 4.60 -10.93
N LYS A 283 -0.26 5.57 -10.41
CA LYS A 283 -0.61 5.59 -8.99
C LYS A 283 -1.59 4.49 -8.62
N ALA A 284 -2.56 4.21 -9.49
CA ALA A 284 -3.49 3.09 -9.32
C ALA A 284 -2.78 1.73 -9.41
N GLU A 285 -1.86 1.55 -10.36
CA GLU A 285 -1.08 0.32 -10.50
C GLU A 285 -0.19 0.06 -9.28
N LYS A 286 0.49 1.10 -8.77
CA LYS A 286 1.25 1.00 -7.51
C LYS A 286 0.38 0.62 -6.32
N ALA A 287 -0.88 1.07 -6.28
CA ALA A 287 -1.81 0.66 -5.24
C ALA A 287 -2.15 -0.83 -5.35
N ALA A 288 -2.36 -1.33 -6.57
CA ALA A 288 -2.58 -2.75 -6.83
C ALA A 288 -1.36 -3.61 -6.44
N GLU A 289 -0.15 -3.21 -6.83
CA GLU A 289 1.10 -3.87 -6.46
C GLU A 289 1.25 -3.99 -4.93
N LEU A 290 0.94 -2.91 -4.21
CA LEU A 290 1.04 -2.86 -2.75
C LEU A 290 0.03 -3.79 -2.06
N ILE A 291 -1.18 -3.91 -2.60
CA ILE A 291 -2.19 -4.86 -2.12
C ILE A 291 -1.66 -6.30 -2.27
N GLU A 292 -1.06 -6.63 -3.41
CA GLU A 292 -0.50 -7.97 -3.65
C GLU A 292 0.72 -8.26 -2.79
N GLU A 293 1.61 -7.29 -2.62
CA GLU A 293 2.75 -7.42 -1.72
C GLU A 293 2.27 -7.73 -0.30
N THR A 294 1.27 -6.98 0.19
CA THR A 294 0.68 -7.20 1.51
C THR A 294 0.09 -8.60 1.64
N ALA A 295 -0.64 -9.09 0.63
CA ALA A 295 -1.20 -10.44 0.64
C ALA A 295 -0.11 -11.53 0.64
N ARG A 296 0.98 -11.34 -0.12
CA ARG A 296 2.13 -12.26 -0.11
C ARG A 296 2.85 -12.27 1.23
N GLU A 297 2.99 -11.12 1.88
CA GLU A 297 3.62 -10.98 3.20
C GLU A 297 2.79 -11.66 4.30
N ILE A 298 1.47 -11.51 4.27
CA ILE A 298 0.56 -12.19 5.20
C ILE A 298 0.68 -13.71 5.04
N LYS A 299 0.56 -14.23 3.80
CA LYS A 299 0.69 -15.67 3.54
C LYS A 299 2.05 -16.23 3.96
N THR A 300 3.13 -15.46 3.74
CA THR A 300 4.48 -15.84 4.17
C THR A 300 4.56 -15.89 5.68
N THR A 301 3.97 -14.91 6.38
CA THR A 301 3.91 -14.86 7.84
C THR A 301 3.15 -16.06 8.40
N GLU A 302 1.96 -16.36 7.89
CA GLU A 302 1.16 -17.53 8.29
C GLU A 302 1.92 -18.84 8.11
N THR A 303 2.59 -18.99 6.96
CA THR A 303 3.41 -20.18 6.66
C THR A 303 4.57 -20.31 7.64
N LEU A 304 5.29 -19.22 7.89
CA LEU A 304 6.44 -19.22 8.81
C LEU A 304 6.03 -19.47 10.26
N THR A 305 4.91 -18.90 10.71
CA THR A 305 4.35 -19.15 12.04
C THR A 305 3.91 -20.60 12.20
N SER A 306 3.22 -21.17 11.21
CA SER A 306 2.84 -22.58 11.25
C SER A 306 4.05 -23.51 11.32
N VAL A 307 5.13 -23.22 10.59
CA VAL A 307 6.38 -23.99 10.73
C VAL A 307 6.93 -23.91 12.15
N LEU A 308 6.93 -22.73 12.78
CA LEU A 308 7.39 -22.57 14.17
C LEU A 308 6.56 -23.38 15.16
N GLU A 309 5.24 -23.47 14.95
CA GLU A 309 4.34 -24.24 15.82
C GLU A 309 4.54 -25.77 15.70
N THR A 310 5.08 -26.23 14.57
CA THR A 310 5.35 -27.66 14.31
C THR A 310 6.78 -28.12 14.64
N LEU A 311 7.67 -27.19 14.97
CA LEU A 311 9.06 -27.48 15.39
C LEU A 311 9.13 -27.84 16.88
#